data_AF-A0A7Y5UYM8-F1
#
_entry.id   AF-A0A7Y5UYM8-F1
#
_cell.length_a   1.000
_cell.length_b   1.000
_cell.length_c   1.000
_cell.angle_alpha   90.00
_cell.angle_beta   90.00
_cell.angle_gamma   90.00
#
_symmetry.space_group_name_H-M   'P 1'
#
loop_
_entity.id
_entity.type
_entity.pdbx_description
1 polymer ?
#
loop_
_entity_poly.entity_id
_entity_poly.type
_entity_poly.pdbx_seq_one_letter_code
_entity_poly.pdbx_strand_id
1 'polypeptide(L)'
;MIWLIRNLRRDYQAWDRPARVAILLGLVLFLCALVVVFTGPPQIRTQALVGAGALVVVIQIVILYGNRGMTSLFTRAQRTYLSGDFQNARMLLEDARERGRSDARMLTLLGNTYRQLGDLESSARVLSEALDKAPDHHFPLYGFGRTLLSQGAYQEAISVIRRAVDAGAPPVVLGDLGEAYFRLGDFAAARSALGAAEQPGAEMPPHRELMVRHMLYVMGAGEPPSADLIHTGLPYWQASAERFAHTPYGASVNQDVRALESSI
;
A
#
# COMPACT_ATOMS: atom_id res chain seq x y z
N MET A 1 -6.73 -1.62 26.38
CA MET A 1 -7.57 -2.65 27.04
C MET A 1 -9.01 -2.67 26.54
N ILE A 2 -9.69 -1.51 26.44
CA ILE A 2 -11.10 -1.41 25.97
C ILE A 2 -11.28 -1.84 24.49
N TRP A 3 -10.32 -1.50 23.60
CA TRP A 3 -10.35 -1.93 22.19
C TRP A 3 -10.24 -3.45 22.03
N LEU A 4 -9.39 -4.08 22.84
CA LEU A 4 -9.15 -5.53 22.84
C LEU A 4 -10.43 -6.29 23.20
N ILE A 5 -11.14 -5.83 24.24
CA ILE A 5 -12.40 -6.44 24.70
C ILE A 5 -13.51 -6.27 23.67
N ARG A 6 -13.58 -5.10 23.02
CA ARG A 6 -14.64 -4.77 22.06
C ARG A 6 -14.57 -5.58 20.77
N ASN A 7 -13.36 -5.94 20.33
CA ASN A 7 -13.16 -6.74 19.11
C ASN A 7 -12.95 -8.24 19.38
N LEU A 8 -12.69 -8.64 20.63
CA LEU A 8 -12.40 -10.03 21.01
C LEU A 8 -13.45 -11.03 20.51
N ARG A 9 -14.73 -10.65 20.50
CA ARG A 9 -15.82 -11.53 20.05
C ARG A 9 -15.76 -11.83 18.54
N ARG A 10 -15.48 -10.79 17.73
CA ARG A 10 -15.32 -10.93 16.28
C ARG A 10 -14.06 -11.74 15.97
N ASP A 11 -13.01 -11.45 16.70
CA ASP A 11 -11.69 -12.03 16.54
C ASP A 11 -11.67 -13.51 16.95
N TYR A 12 -12.31 -13.85 18.06
CA TYR A 12 -12.48 -15.23 18.54
C TYR A 12 -13.12 -16.14 17.50
N GLN A 13 -14.12 -15.66 16.74
CA GLN A 13 -14.75 -16.46 15.69
C GLN A 13 -13.82 -16.78 14.53
N ALA A 14 -12.81 -15.94 14.28
CA ALA A 14 -11.83 -16.12 13.21
C ALA A 14 -10.68 -17.05 13.61
N TRP A 15 -10.54 -17.40 14.88
CA TRP A 15 -9.46 -18.29 15.36
C TRP A 15 -9.70 -19.76 14.97
N ASP A 16 -8.61 -20.49 14.82
CA ASP A 16 -8.63 -21.93 14.59
C ASP A 16 -9.30 -22.67 15.77
N ARG A 17 -9.91 -23.83 15.49
CA ARG A 17 -10.63 -24.62 16.51
C ARG A 17 -9.76 -24.92 17.75
N PRO A 18 -8.48 -25.31 17.63
CA PRO A 18 -7.61 -25.53 18.78
C PRO A 18 -7.45 -24.30 19.68
N ALA A 19 -7.18 -23.12 19.12
CA ALA A 19 -7.03 -21.88 19.90
C ALA A 19 -8.33 -21.50 20.63
N ARG A 20 -9.49 -21.70 20.00
CA ARG A 20 -10.80 -21.47 20.63
C ARG A 20 -11.09 -22.40 21.80
N VAL A 21 -10.73 -23.68 21.67
CA VAL A 21 -10.88 -24.66 22.75
C VAL A 21 -9.91 -24.36 23.88
N ALA A 22 -8.66 -24.03 23.56
CA ALA A 22 -7.61 -23.72 24.54
C ALA A 22 -7.96 -22.51 25.42
N ILE A 23 -8.53 -21.44 24.85
CA ILE A 23 -8.91 -20.26 25.64
C ILE A 23 -10.14 -20.54 26.51
N LEU A 24 -11.13 -21.30 26.02
CA LEU A 24 -12.28 -21.72 26.84
C LEU A 24 -11.82 -22.58 28.02
N LEU A 25 -10.99 -23.58 27.76
CA LEU A 25 -10.43 -24.44 28.80
C LEU A 25 -9.62 -23.63 29.83
N GLY A 26 -8.77 -22.72 29.36
CA GLY A 26 -7.98 -21.83 30.21
C GLY A 26 -8.86 -20.96 31.13
N LEU A 27 -9.95 -20.38 30.59
CA LEU A 27 -10.90 -19.58 31.36
C LEU A 27 -11.65 -20.42 32.41
N VAL A 28 -12.06 -21.65 32.07
CA VAL A 28 -12.72 -22.57 33.00
C VAL A 28 -11.78 -22.94 34.15
N LEU A 29 -10.54 -23.34 33.83
CA LEU A 29 -9.54 -23.67 34.86
C LEU A 29 -9.20 -22.45 35.72
N PHE A 30 -9.17 -21.26 35.13
CA PHE A 30 -8.92 -20.01 35.86
C PHE A 30 -10.04 -19.71 36.86
N LEU A 31 -11.30 -19.89 36.46
CA LEU A 31 -12.46 -19.76 37.36
C LEU A 31 -12.40 -20.79 38.49
N CYS A 32 -12.08 -22.05 38.19
CA CYS A 32 -11.89 -23.08 39.22
C CYS A 32 -10.77 -22.71 40.22
N ALA A 33 -9.64 -22.20 39.72
CA ALA A 33 -8.54 -21.73 40.57
C ALA A 33 -8.99 -20.56 41.46
N LEU A 34 -9.76 -19.60 40.92
CA LEU A 34 -10.30 -18.49 41.70
C LEU A 34 -11.25 -18.96 42.81
N VAL A 35 -12.13 -19.93 42.53
CA VAL A 35 -12.98 -20.52 43.57
C VAL A 35 -12.13 -21.06 44.72
N VAL A 36 -11.07 -21.81 44.43
CA VAL A 36 -10.16 -22.35 45.46
C VAL A 36 -9.43 -21.24 46.23
N VAL A 37 -9.02 -20.15 45.56
CA VAL A 37 -8.38 -18.99 46.20
C VAL A 37 -9.31 -18.36 47.25
N PHE A 38 -10.60 -18.20 46.94
CA PHE A 38 -11.54 -17.51 47.82
C PHE A 38 -12.20 -18.42 48.87
N THR A 39 -12.55 -19.66 48.51
CA THR A 39 -13.34 -20.56 49.36
C THR A 39 -12.56 -21.77 49.89
N GLY A 40 -11.36 -22.03 49.38
CA GLY A 40 -10.56 -23.21 49.74
C GLY A 40 -9.88 -23.11 51.11
N PRO A 41 -9.36 -24.22 51.64
CA PRO A 41 -8.54 -24.26 52.86
C PRO A 41 -7.26 -23.40 52.74
N PRO A 42 -6.78 -22.75 53.82
CA PRO A 42 -5.61 -21.88 53.78
C PRO A 42 -4.35 -22.53 53.19
N GLN A 43 -4.20 -23.85 53.37
CA GLN A 43 -3.04 -24.62 52.94
C GLN A 43 -2.86 -24.65 51.41
N ILE A 44 -3.95 -24.55 50.63
CA ILE A 44 -3.92 -24.65 49.17
C ILE A 44 -4.13 -23.31 48.45
N ARG A 45 -4.50 -22.24 49.18
CA ARG A 45 -4.79 -20.93 48.58
C ARG A 45 -3.60 -20.33 47.84
N THR A 46 -2.40 -20.42 48.41
CA THR A 46 -1.17 -19.88 47.77
C THR A 46 -0.84 -20.63 46.48
N GLN A 47 -1.01 -21.96 46.47
CA GLN A 47 -0.79 -22.78 45.27
C GLN A 47 -1.84 -22.46 44.19
N ALA A 48 -3.11 -22.30 44.58
CA ALA A 48 -4.19 -21.89 43.68
C ALA A 48 -3.96 -20.48 43.11
N LEU A 49 -3.41 -19.55 43.89
CA LEU A 49 -3.06 -18.20 43.44
C LEU A 49 -1.94 -18.23 42.39
N VAL A 50 -0.89 -19.03 42.61
CA VAL A 50 0.19 -19.24 41.63
C VAL A 50 -0.38 -19.87 40.36
N GLY A 51 -1.25 -20.88 40.49
CA GLY A 51 -1.94 -21.52 39.36
C GLY A 51 -2.81 -20.54 38.56
N ALA A 52 -3.58 -19.68 39.25
CA ALA A 52 -4.36 -18.62 38.61
C ALA A 52 -3.46 -17.63 37.84
N GLY A 53 -2.33 -17.23 38.43
CA GLY A 53 -1.32 -16.39 37.76
C GLY A 53 -0.75 -17.05 36.50
N ALA A 54 -0.39 -18.33 36.57
CA ALA A 54 0.11 -19.08 35.42
C ALA A 54 -0.94 -19.19 34.30
N LEU A 55 -2.22 -19.39 34.66
CA LEU A 55 -3.32 -19.45 33.70
C LEU A 55 -3.53 -18.13 32.97
N VAL A 56 -3.32 -16.98 33.61
CA VAL A 56 -3.35 -15.67 32.92
C VAL A 56 -2.30 -15.61 31.82
N VAL A 57 -1.07 -16.06 32.09
CA VAL A 57 0.02 -16.08 31.09
C VAL A 57 -0.32 -17.02 29.94
N VAL A 58 -0.82 -18.22 30.24
CA VAL A 58 -1.24 -19.20 29.21
C VAL A 58 -2.35 -18.62 28.34
N ILE A 59 -3.39 -18.03 28.95
CA ILE A 59 -4.49 -17.38 28.23
C ILE A 59 -3.96 -16.26 27.33
N GLN A 60 -3.02 -15.44 27.81
CA GLN A 60 -2.39 -14.40 26.99
C GLN A 60 -1.64 -14.99 25.79
N ILE A 61 -0.86 -16.06 25.96
CA ILE A 61 -0.16 -16.74 24.86
C ILE A 61 -1.14 -17.28 23.83
N VAL A 62 -2.24 -17.90 24.28
CA VAL A 62 -3.29 -18.41 23.39
C VAL A 62 -3.98 -17.27 22.63
N ILE A 63 -4.23 -16.13 23.29
CA ILE A 63 -4.78 -14.93 22.63
C ILE A 63 -3.81 -14.44 21.54
N LEU A 64 -2.51 -14.33 21.85
CA LEU A 64 -1.49 -13.92 20.89
C LEU A 64 -1.40 -14.89 19.71
N TYR A 65 -1.44 -16.19 19.97
CA TYR A 65 -1.41 -17.22 18.95
C TYR A 65 -2.67 -17.21 18.07
N GLY A 66 -3.87 -17.11 18.66
CA GLY A 66 -5.12 -17.00 17.90
C GLY A 66 -5.16 -15.72 17.05
N ASN A 67 -4.54 -14.65 17.54
CA ASN A 67 -4.44 -13.36 16.86
C ASN A 67 -3.33 -13.31 15.78
N ARG A 68 -2.44 -14.32 15.69
CA ARG A 68 -1.29 -14.30 14.77
C ARG A 68 -1.65 -14.13 13.29
N GLY A 69 -2.86 -14.54 12.91
CA GLY A 69 -3.37 -14.47 11.53
C GLY A 69 -4.27 -13.27 11.25
N MET A 70 -4.61 -12.44 12.25
CA MET A 70 -5.53 -11.32 12.09
C MET A 70 -4.87 -10.07 11.51
N THR A 71 -4.09 -10.24 10.43
CA THR A 71 -3.82 -9.10 9.56
C THR A 71 -5.12 -8.73 8.87
N SER A 72 -5.51 -7.45 8.91
CA SER A 72 -6.69 -6.98 8.20
C SER A 72 -6.63 -7.42 6.72
N LEU A 73 -7.78 -7.62 6.08
CA LEU A 73 -7.84 -7.98 4.66
C LEU A 73 -7.04 -6.97 3.81
N PHE A 74 -7.09 -5.69 4.17
CA PHE A 74 -6.26 -4.63 3.60
C PHE A 74 -4.76 -4.91 3.77
N THR A 75 -4.29 -5.24 4.98
CA THR A 75 -2.87 -5.56 5.23
C THR A 75 -2.40 -6.75 4.42
N ARG A 76 -3.23 -7.79 4.30
CA ARG A 76 -2.90 -8.97 3.49
C ARG A 76 -2.81 -8.61 2.01
N ALA A 77 -3.81 -7.89 1.47
CA ALA A 77 -3.80 -7.42 0.09
C ALA A 77 -2.61 -6.48 -0.18
N GLN A 78 -2.28 -5.59 0.74
CA GLN A 78 -1.15 -4.68 0.65
C GLN A 78 0.17 -5.43 0.60
N ARG A 79 0.35 -6.45 1.44
CA ARG A 79 1.55 -7.31 1.40
C ARG A 79 1.70 -7.99 0.04
N THR A 80 0.61 -8.58 -0.46
CA THR A 80 0.58 -9.24 -1.77
C THR A 80 0.86 -8.26 -2.93
N TYR A 81 0.34 -7.03 -2.84
CA TYR A 81 0.67 -5.96 -3.79
C TYR A 81 2.16 -5.59 -3.74
N LEU A 82 2.72 -5.42 -2.53
CA LEU A 82 4.13 -5.05 -2.34
C LEU A 82 5.09 -6.15 -2.78
N SER A 83 4.68 -7.43 -2.73
CA SER A 83 5.47 -8.54 -3.27
C SER A 83 5.38 -8.68 -4.79
N GLY A 84 4.66 -7.79 -5.47
CA GLY A 84 4.48 -7.81 -6.94
C GLY A 84 3.46 -8.83 -7.44
N ASP A 85 2.77 -9.53 -6.53
CA ASP A 85 1.75 -10.53 -6.89
C ASP A 85 0.40 -9.84 -7.12
N PHE A 86 0.35 -9.04 -8.18
CA PHE A 86 -0.81 -8.21 -8.48
C PHE A 86 -2.06 -9.04 -8.80
N GLN A 87 -1.91 -10.28 -9.28
CA GLN A 87 -3.03 -11.17 -9.56
C GLN A 87 -3.74 -11.61 -8.28
N ASN A 88 -2.99 -12.07 -7.26
CA ASN A 88 -3.59 -12.43 -5.98
C ASN A 88 -4.09 -11.19 -5.22
N ALA A 89 -3.39 -10.05 -5.33
CA ALA A 89 -3.88 -8.79 -4.75
C ALA A 89 -5.26 -8.41 -5.33
N ARG A 90 -5.43 -8.51 -6.66
CA ARG A 90 -6.70 -8.27 -7.36
C ARG A 90 -7.79 -9.19 -6.83
N MET A 91 -7.52 -10.49 -6.78
CA MET A 91 -8.49 -11.50 -6.32
C MET A 91 -8.99 -11.21 -4.89
N LEU A 92 -8.07 -10.90 -3.96
CA LEU A 92 -8.42 -10.60 -2.57
C LEU A 92 -9.25 -9.32 -2.43
N LEU A 93 -8.94 -8.31 -3.23
CA LEU A 93 -9.59 -7.00 -3.17
C LEU A 93 -10.96 -7.01 -3.88
N GLU A 94 -11.12 -7.78 -4.96
CA GLU A 94 -12.40 -8.00 -5.61
C GLU A 94 -13.37 -8.78 -4.71
N ASP A 95 -12.93 -9.86 -4.06
CA ASP A 95 -13.75 -10.58 -3.07
C ASP A 95 -14.20 -9.65 -1.92
N ALA A 96 -13.34 -8.71 -1.52
CA ALA A 96 -13.68 -7.71 -0.52
C ALA A 96 -14.77 -6.76 -1.03
N ARG A 97 -14.64 -6.31 -2.28
CA ARG A 97 -15.57 -5.38 -2.94
C ARG A 97 -16.94 -6.01 -3.16
N GLU A 98 -17.00 -7.22 -3.73
CA GLU A 98 -18.23 -7.98 -3.97
C GLU A 98 -19.01 -8.26 -2.68
N ARG A 99 -18.31 -8.49 -1.56
CA ARG A 99 -18.93 -8.70 -0.24
C ARG A 99 -19.31 -7.40 0.47
N GLY A 100 -19.18 -6.23 -0.17
CA GLY A 100 -19.48 -4.92 0.41
C GLY A 100 -18.56 -4.52 1.57
N ARG A 101 -17.35 -5.08 1.62
CA ARG A 101 -16.36 -4.86 2.70
C ARG A 101 -15.21 -3.94 2.29
N SER A 102 -15.35 -3.20 1.19
CA SER A 102 -14.33 -2.27 0.70
C SER A 102 -14.55 -0.83 1.19
N ASP A 103 -13.51 -0.26 1.80
CA ASP A 103 -13.41 1.18 2.09
C ASP A 103 -12.60 1.90 0.98
N ALA A 104 -12.49 3.23 1.07
CA ALA A 104 -11.74 4.02 0.08
C ALA A 104 -10.28 3.57 -0.08
N ARG A 105 -9.64 3.06 0.99
CA ARG A 105 -8.25 2.59 0.95
C ARG A 105 -8.13 1.26 0.20
N MET A 106 -9.06 0.34 0.42
CA MET A 106 -9.10 -0.93 -0.31
C MET A 106 -9.39 -0.70 -1.80
N LEU A 107 -10.33 0.19 -2.13
CA LEU A 107 -10.58 0.57 -3.52
C LEU A 107 -9.36 1.26 -4.16
N THR A 108 -8.70 2.17 -3.43
CA THR A 108 -7.44 2.78 -3.91
C THR A 108 -6.38 1.73 -4.22
N LEU A 109 -6.20 0.73 -3.34
CA LEU A 109 -5.25 -0.35 -3.56
C LEU A 109 -5.67 -1.26 -4.74
N LEU A 110 -6.96 -1.49 -4.92
CA LEU A 110 -7.50 -2.27 -6.04
C LEU A 110 -7.26 -1.56 -7.37
N GLY A 111 -7.54 -0.26 -7.46
CA GLY A 111 -7.23 0.53 -8.65
C GLY A 111 -5.73 0.54 -8.96
N ASN A 112 -4.89 0.77 -7.94
CA ASN A 112 -3.44 0.65 -8.11
C ASN A 112 -3.01 -0.74 -8.60
N THR A 113 -3.64 -1.80 -8.09
CA THR A 113 -3.41 -3.18 -8.56
C THR A 113 -3.76 -3.33 -10.04
N TYR A 114 -4.93 -2.81 -10.47
CA TYR A 114 -5.33 -2.82 -11.88
C TYR A 114 -4.33 -2.08 -12.77
N ARG A 115 -3.84 -0.92 -12.37
CA ARG A 115 -2.78 -0.19 -13.10
C ARG A 115 -1.49 -1.01 -13.21
N GLN A 116 -1.08 -1.74 -12.17
CA GLN A 116 0.10 -2.61 -12.24
C GLN A 116 -0.11 -3.83 -13.15
N LEU A 117 -1.36 -4.23 -13.38
CA LEU A 117 -1.74 -5.26 -14.34
C LEU A 117 -1.91 -4.73 -15.77
N GLY A 118 -1.76 -3.43 -16.00
CA GLY A 118 -1.97 -2.78 -17.30
C GLY A 118 -3.45 -2.49 -17.63
N ASP A 119 -4.39 -2.90 -16.77
CA ASP A 119 -5.82 -2.62 -16.96
C ASP A 119 -6.16 -1.22 -16.44
N LEU A 120 -5.88 -0.23 -17.28
CA LEU A 120 -6.05 1.18 -16.94
C LEU A 120 -7.52 1.60 -16.85
N GLU A 121 -8.41 0.94 -17.59
CA GLU A 121 -9.84 1.24 -17.57
C GLU A 121 -10.46 0.83 -16.22
N SER A 122 -10.22 -0.41 -15.78
CA SER A 122 -10.67 -0.86 -14.46
C SER A 122 -10.02 -0.06 -13.34
N SER A 123 -8.75 0.31 -13.48
CA SER A 123 -8.06 1.19 -12.54
C SER A 123 -8.80 2.52 -12.38
N ALA A 124 -9.08 3.21 -13.48
CA ALA A 124 -9.76 4.50 -13.49
C ALA A 124 -11.17 4.41 -12.85
N ARG A 125 -11.94 3.39 -13.21
CA ARG A 125 -13.29 3.15 -12.68
C ARG A 125 -13.27 2.94 -11.17
N VAL A 126 -12.41 2.05 -10.67
CA VAL A 126 -12.32 1.73 -9.23
C VAL A 126 -11.78 2.92 -8.43
N LEU A 127 -10.84 3.69 -8.97
CA LEU A 127 -10.34 4.89 -8.30
C LEU A 127 -11.38 6.00 -8.26
N SER A 128 -12.26 6.10 -9.25
CA SER A 128 -13.45 6.97 -9.18
C SER A 128 -14.35 6.56 -8.02
N GLU A 129 -14.66 5.26 -7.86
CA GLU A 129 -15.44 4.77 -6.71
C GLU A 129 -14.75 5.08 -5.36
N ALA A 130 -13.41 5.03 -5.32
CA ALA A 130 -12.65 5.40 -4.13
C ALA A 130 -12.77 6.90 -3.80
N LEU A 131 -12.75 7.74 -4.84
CA LEU A 131 -12.96 9.19 -4.72
C LEU A 131 -14.39 9.54 -4.30
N ASP A 132 -15.41 8.81 -4.77
CA ASP A 132 -16.79 9.01 -4.30
C ASP A 132 -16.93 8.80 -2.80
N LYS A 133 -16.14 7.88 -2.22
CA LYS A 133 -16.09 7.63 -0.77
C LYS A 133 -15.21 8.62 0.00
N ALA A 134 -14.18 9.17 -0.63
CA ALA A 134 -13.20 10.05 0.00
C ALA A 134 -12.67 11.10 -1.01
N PRO A 135 -13.45 12.14 -1.33
CA PRO A 135 -13.18 13.04 -2.48
C PRO A 135 -11.89 13.86 -2.36
N ASP A 136 -11.49 14.20 -1.13
CA ASP A 136 -10.35 15.06 -0.83
C ASP A 136 -9.21 14.30 -0.14
N HIS A 137 -9.21 12.97 -0.27
CA HIS A 137 -8.14 12.16 0.28
C HIS A 137 -7.03 11.96 -0.75
N HIS A 138 -5.79 12.30 -0.37
CA HIS A 138 -4.69 12.34 -1.33
C HIS A 138 -4.34 10.98 -1.96
N PHE A 139 -4.57 9.86 -1.27
CA PHE A 139 -4.26 8.52 -1.80
C PHE A 139 -5.04 8.12 -3.07
N PRO A 140 -6.39 8.15 -3.10
CA PRO A 140 -7.15 7.88 -4.32
C PRO A 140 -6.90 8.93 -5.41
N LEU A 141 -6.76 10.21 -5.04
CA LEU A 141 -6.40 11.27 -6.02
C LEU A 141 -5.08 10.94 -6.71
N TYR A 142 -4.05 10.61 -5.95
CA TYR A 142 -2.75 10.26 -6.51
C TYR A 142 -2.81 8.99 -7.38
N GLY A 143 -3.50 7.93 -6.92
CA GLY A 143 -3.69 6.73 -7.71
C GLY A 143 -4.40 7.00 -9.03
N PHE A 144 -5.41 7.86 -9.02
CA PHE A 144 -6.18 8.25 -10.20
C PHE A 144 -5.33 9.09 -11.17
N GLY A 145 -4.62 10.08 -10.65
CA GLY A 145 -3.68 10.89 -11.43
C GLY A 145 -2.60 10.05 -12.14
N ARG A 146 -2.02 9.05 -11.45
CA ARG A 146 -1.07 8.11 -12.06
C ARG A 146 -1.69 7.22 -13.13
N THR A 147 -2.96 6.86 -12.97
CA THR A 147 -3.68 6.07 -13.99
C THR A 147 -3.90 6.90 -15.24
N LEU A 148 -4.34 8.15 -15.10
CA LEU A 148 -4.49 9.10 -16.20
C LEU A 148 -3.16 9.36 -16.91
N LEU A 149 -2.07 9.52 -16.14
CA LEU A 149 -0.72 9.65 -16.69
C LEU A 149 -0.35 8.44 -17.55
N SER A 150 -0.57 7.21 -17.05
CA SER A 150 -0.32 5.97 -17.80
C SER A 150 -1.23 5.77 -19.02
N GLN A 151 -2.40 6.41 -19.04
CA GLN A 151 -3.30 6.44 -20.20
C GLN A 151 -2.85 7.44 -21.28
N GLY A 152 -1.95 8.37 -20.94
CA GLY A 152 -1.58 9.49 -21.80
C GLY A 152 -2.49 10.72 -21.67
N ALA A 153 -3.42 10.72 -20.71
CA ALA A 153 -4.32 11.83 -20.41
C ALA A 153 -3.59 12.86 -19.52
N TYR A 154 -2.57 13.53 -20.08
CA TYR A 154 -1.63 14.35 -19.30
C TYR A 154 -2.29 15.57 -18.65
N GLN A 155 -3.21 16.24 -19.34
CA GLN A 155 -3.88 17.43 -18.83
C GLN A 155 -4.76 17.09 -17.61
N GLU A 156 -5.51 15.99 -17.70
CA GLU A 156 -6.34 15.47 -16.62
C GLU A 156 -5.47 14.96 -15.46
N ALA A 157 -4.37 14.27 -15.77
CA ALA A 157 -3.40 13.83 -14.77
C ALA A 157 -2.85 15.00 -13.97
N ILE A 158 -2.45 16.10 -14.63
CA ILE A 158 -1.99 17.34 -13.97
C ILE A 158 -3.05 17.86 -12.99
N SER A 159 -4.30 17.99 -13.46
CA SER A 159 -5.41 18.49 -12.62
C SER A 159 -5.62 17.62 -11.37
N VAL A 160 -5.64 16.30 -11.54
CA VAL A 160 -5.89 15.36 -10.43
C VAL A 160 -4.69 15.26 -9.48
N ILE A 161 -3.46 15.25 -10.01
CA ILE A 161 -2.23 15.19 -9.20
C ILE A 161 -2.07 16.47 -8.37
N ARG A 162 -2.40 17.64 -8.94
CA ARG A 162 -2.41 18.91 -8.18
C ARG A 162 -3.38 18.85 -7.00
N ARG A 163 -4.60 18.33 -7.22
CA ARG A 163 -5.55 18.10 -6.11
C ARG A 163 -4.97 17.15 -5.05
N ALA A 164 -4.19 16.14 -5.44
CA ALA A 164 -3.53 15.27 -4.47
C ALA A 164 -2.49 16.02 -3.63
N VAL A 165 -1.71 16.91 -4.25
CA VAL A 165 -0.75 17.79 -3.56
C VAL A 165 -1.48 18.73 -2.61
N ASP A 166 -2.55 19.39 -3.05
CA ASP A 166 -3.37 20.28 -2.22
C ASP A 166 -4.01 19.53 -1.03
N ALA A 167 -4.31 18.25 -1.21
CA ALA A 167 -4.80 17.34 -0.17
C ALA A 167 -3.70 16.77 0.75
N GLY A 168 -2.45 17.25 0.65
CA GLY A 168 -1.34 16.87 1.52
C GLY A 168 -0.58 15.62 1.08
N ALA A 169 -0.57 15.29 -0.21
CA ALA A 169 0.31 14.24 -0.73
C ALA A 169 1.79 14.53 -0.43
N PRO A 170 2.60 13.49 -0.19
CA PRO A 170 4.04 13.67 0.03
C PRO A 170 4.76 14.22 -1.22
N PRO A 171 5.89 14.93 -1.07
CA PRO A 171 6.62 15.56 -2.18
C PRO A 171 7.02 14.62 -3.32
N VAL A 172 7.13 13.31 -3.06
CA VAL A 172 7.42 12.29 -4.08
C VAL A 172 6.40 12.27 -5.23
N VAL A 173 5.20 12.80 -5.02
CA VAL A 173 4.16 12.97 -6.05
C VAL A 173 4.51 14.06 -7.07
N LEU A 174 5.36 15.02 -6.71
CA LEU A 174 5.81 16.10 -7.61
C LEU A 174 6.61 15.58 -8.81
N GLY A 175 7.29 14.44 -8.67
CA GLY A 175 7.95 13.77 -9.80
C GLY A 175 6.95 13.34 -10.88
N ASP A 176 5.83 12.74 -10.48
CA ASP A 176 4.78 12.31 -11.40
C ASP A 176 4.04 13.53 -12.01
N LEU A 177 3.90 14.64 -11.26
CA LEU A 177 3.39 15.91 -11.79
C LEU A 177 4.35 16.52 -12.83
N GLY A 178 5.65 16.50 -12.54
CA GLY A 178 6.69 16.98 -13.44
C GLY A 178 6.76 16.16 -14.72
N GLU A 179 6.63 14.83 -14.61
CA GLU A 179 6.50 13.95 -15.77
C GLU A 179 5.28 14.33 -16.61
N ALA A 180 4.10 14.52 -16.00
CA ALA A 180 2.90 14.90 -16.74
C ALA A 180 3.08 16.21 -17.52
N TYR A 181 3.70 17.24 -16.93
CA TYR A 181 4.05 18.48 -17.63
C TYR A 181 5.08 18.27 -18.75
N PHE A 182 6.10 17.44 -18.51
CA PHE A 182 7.12 17.12 -19.50
C PHE A 182 6.50 16.46 -20.73
N ARG A 183 5.62 15.47 -20.54
CA ARG A 183 4.91 14.79 -21.63
C ARG A 183 3.95 15.71 -22.39
N LEU A 184 3.38 16.69 -21.70
CA LEU A 184 2.53 17.72 -22.32
C LEU A 184 3.35 18.78 -23.10
N GLY A 185 4.66 18.86 -22.86
CA GLY A 185 5.56 19.85 -23.46
C GLY A 185 5.70 21.16 -22.68
N ASP A 186 5.08 21.27 -21.49
CA ASP A 186 5.28 22.42 -20.61
C ASP A 186 6.57 22.25 -19.80
N PHE A 187 7.70 22.49 -20.46
CA PHE A 187 9.02 22.34 -19.86
C PHE A 187 9.33 23.36 -18.75
N ALA A 188 8.59 24.47 -18.67
CA ALA A 188 8.75 25.42 -17.58
C ALA A 188 8.16 24.84 -16.28
N ALA A 189 6.91 24.37 -16.33
CA ALA A 189 6.25 23.73 -15.20
C ALA A 189 6.92 22.40 -14.82
N ALA A 190 7.35 21.62 -15.83
CA ALA A 190 8.04 20.35 -15.60
C ALA A 190 9.33 20.55 -14.79
N ARG A 191 10.20 21.49 -15.18
CA ARG A 191 11.45 21.78 -14.45
C ARG A 191 11.17 22.20 -13.00
N SER A 192 10.16 23.04 -12.79
CA SER A 192 9.79 23.46 -11.43
C SER A 192 9.33 22.29 -10.56
N ALA A 193 8.48 21.42 -11.09
CA ALA A 193 7.94 20.29 -10.34
C ALA A 193 9.00 19.19 -10.09
N LEU A 194 9.82 18.88 -11.10
CA LEU A 194 10.91 17.90 -10.99
C LEU A 194 12.00 18.38 -10.02
N GLY A 195 12.42 19.65 -10.10
CA GLY A 195 13.40 20.20 -9.16
C GLY A 195 12.88 20.21 -7.71
N ALA A 196 11.57 20.43 -7.52
CA ALA A 196 10.95 20.31 -6.20
C ALA A 196 10.86 18.85 -5.69
N ALA A 197 10.94 17.86 -6.58
CA ALA A 197 10.97 16.45 -6.22
C ALA A 197 12.36 15.97 -5.75
N GLU A 198 13.45 16.65 -6.17
CA GLU A 198 14.84 16.33 -5.81
C GLU A 198 15.31 16.92 -4.45
N GLN A 199 14.39 17.18 -3.53
CA GLN A 199 14.72 17.79 -2.23
C GLN A 199 15.80 16.98 -1.47
N PRO A 200 16.87 17.64 -0.97
CA PRO A 200 17.93 16.98 -0.21
C PRO A 200 17.37 16.22 1.00
N GLY A 201 17.68 14.91 1.09
CA GLY A 201 17.26 14.05 2.19
C GLY A 201 15.99 13.23 1.94
N ALA A 202 15.31 13.40 0.81
CA ALA A 202 14.26 12.48 0.37
C ALA A 202 14.90 11.26 -0.32
N GLU A 203 14.81 10.07 0.30
CA GLU A 203 15.21 8.82 -0.37
C GLU A 203 14.26 8.54 -1.54
N MET A 204 14.77 8.75 -2.76
CA MET A 204 14.05 8.45 -3.98
C MET A 204 14.47 7.05 -4.48
N PRO A 205 13.52 6.15 -4.81
CA PRO A 205 13.87 4.88 -5.44
C PRO A 205 14.66 5.09 -6.75
N PRO A 206 15.66 4.25 -7.07
CA PRO A 206 16.55 4.46 -8.22
C PRO A 206 15.83 4.64 -9.56
N HIS A 207 14.73 3.92 -9.78
CA HIS A 207 13.93 4.10 -10.99
C HIS A 207 13.28 5.48 -11.09
N ARG A 208 12.79 6.05 -9.98
CA ARG A 208 12.23 7.41 -10.00
C ARG A 208 13.32 8.43 -10.26
N GLU A 209 14.45 8.30 -9.57
CA GLU A 209 15.59 9.21 -9.74
C GLU A 209 16.10 9.20 -11.18
N LEU A 210 16.25 8.00 -11.78
CA LEU A 210 16.66 7.85 -13.17
C LEU A 210 15.77 8.66 -14.13
N MET A 211 14.45 8.53 -14.01
CA MET A 211 13.54 9.21 -14.95
C MET A 211 13.49 10.72 -14.71
N VAL A 212 13.53 11.16 -13.45
CA VAL A 212 13.61 12.59 -13.10
C VAL A 212 14.86 13.22 -13.73
N ARG A 213 16.04 12.61 -13.51
CA ARG A 213 17.30 13.10 -14.07
C ARG A 213 17.32 13.06 -15.60
N HIS A 214 16.80 11.98 -16.20
CA HIS A 214 16.67 11.87 -17.66
C HIS A 214 15.84 13.02 -18.24
N MET A 215 14.65 13.29 -17.68
CA MET A 215 13.80 14.39 -18.13
C MET A 215 14.46 15.76 -17.94
N LEU A 216 15.15 15.99 -16.82
CA LEU A 216 15.90 17.22 -16.59
C LEU A 216 17.04 17.39 -17.60
N TYR A 217 17.79 16.33 -17.89
CA TYR A 217 18.85 16.33 -18.90
C TYR A 217 18.32 16.63 -20.31
N VAL A 218 17.22 15.99 -20.72
CA VAL A 218 16.58 16.24 -22.03
C VAL A 218 16.11 17.70 -22.16
N MET A 219 15.72 18.35 -21.04
CA MET A 219 15.37 19.78 -21.02
C MET A 219 16.58 20.72 -20.90
N GLY A 220 17.81 20.20 -20.86
CA GLY A 220 19.02 21.00 -20.64
C GLY A 220 19.14 21.61 -19.24
N ALA A 221 18.47 21.02 -18.25
CA ALA A 221 18.36 21.52 -16.88
C ALA A 221 19.06 20.64 -15.83
N GLY A 222 19.83 19.63 -16.26
CA GLY A 222 20.56 18.73 -15.38
C GLY A 222 21.66 17.97 -16.11
N GLU A 223 22.49 17.26 -15.33
CA GLU A 223 23.52 16.37 -15.86
C GLU A 223 22.89 15.05 -16.36
N PRO A 224 23.52 14.37 -17.33
CA PRO A 224 23.05 13.06 -17.76
C PRO A 224 23.08 12.04 -16.60
N PRO A 225 22.13 11.08 -16.55
CA PRO A 225 22.15 10.02 -15.54
C PRO A 225 23.44 9.20 -15.59
N SER A 226 23.96 8.81 -14.42
CA SER A 226 25.15 7.94 -14.35
C SER A 226 24.84 6.52 -14.83
N ALA A 227 25.84 5.81 -15.35
CA ALA A 227 25.68 4.42 -15.81
C ALA A 227 25.14 3.48 -14.71
N ASP A 228 25.56 3.68 -13.45
CA ASP A 228 25.06 2.92 -12.30
C ASP A 228 23.56 3.17 -12.04
N LEU A 229 23.13 4.43 -12.15
CA LEU A 229 21.73 4.80 -12.00
C LEU A 229 20.87 4.24 -13.15
N ILE A 230 21.40 4.27 -14.38
CA ILE A 230 20.73 3.65 -15.52
C ILE A 230 20.59 2.14 -15.26
N HIS A 231 21.67 1.44 -14.92
CA HIS A 231 21.65 -0.01 -14.66
C HIS A 231 20.65 -0.41 -13.56
N THR A 232 20.57 0.36 -12.46
CA THR A 232 19.70 0.06 -11.33
C THR A 232 18.23 0.47 -11.54
N GLY A 233 17.98 1.56 -12.27
CA GLY A 233 16.64 2.12 -12.46
C GLY A 233 15.90 1.65 -13.72
N LEU A 234 16.64 1.32 -14.80
CA LEU A 234 16.07 1.06 -16.12
C LEU A 234 15.15 -0.18 -16.19
N PRO A 235 15.40 -1.30 -15.49
CA PRO A 235 14.53 -2.48 -15.56
C PRO A 235 13.07 -2.20 -15.21
N TYR A 236 12.81 -1.28 -14.26
CA TYR A 236 11.45 -0.86 -13.93
C TYR A 236 10.76 -0.17 -15.12
N TRP A 237 11.48 0.68 -15.83
CA TRP A 237 10.93 1.44 -16.96
C TRP A 237 10.76 0.60 -18.20
N GLN A 238 11.62 -0.39 -18.44
CA GLN A 238 11.41 -1.41 -19.47
C GLN A 238 10.09 -2.16 -19.24
N ALA A 239 9.87 -2.66 -18.01
CA ALA A 239 8.62 -3.32 -17.66
C ALA A 239 7.40 -2.38 -17.75
N SER A 240 7.56 -1.11 -17.41
CA SER A 240 6.51 -0.09 -17.53
C SER A 240 6.16 0.20 -19.00
N ALA A 241 7.18 0.34 -19.86
CA ALA A 241 7.01 0.56 -21.30
C ALA A 241 6.26 -0.61 -21.94
N GLU A 242 6.61 -1.85 -21.61
CA GLU A 242 5.92 -3.05 -22.10
C GLU A 242 4.47 -3.11 -21.59
N ARG A 243 4.27 -2.93 -20.28
CA ARG A 243 2.94 -2.96 -19.66
C ARG A 243 1.98 -1.96 -20.28
N PHE A 244 2.46 -0.79 -20.63
CA PHE A 244 1.66 0.31 -21.19
C PHE A 244 1.88 0.50 -22.69
N ALA A 245 2.45 -0.47 -23.40
CA ALA A 245 2.81 -0.34 -24.82
C ALA A 245 1.64 0.05 -25.75
N HIS A 246 0.40 -0.22 -25.29
CA HIS A 246 -0.84 0.13 -25.99
C HIS A 246 -1.29 1.58 -25.79
N THR A 247 -0.57 2.40 -25.00
CA THR A 247 -0.93 3.79 -24.71
C THR A 247 0.11 4.78 -25.26
N PRO A 248 -0.27 6.05 -25.47
CA PRO A 248 0.69 7.12 -25.80
C PRO A 248 1.80 7.28 -24.76
N TYR A 249 1.47 7.04 -23.49
CA TYR A 249 2.44 7.05 -22.40
C TYR A 249 3.49 5.95 -22.57
N GLY A 250 3.08 4.70 -22.81
CA GLY A 250 4.03 3.61 -23.00
C GLY A 250 4.93 3.82 -24.22
N ALA A 251 4.40 4.38 -25.32
CA ALA A 251 5.21 4.76 -26.47
C ALA A 251 6.28 5.80 -26.13
N SER A 252 5.92 6.83 -25.35
CA SER A 252 6.85 7.87 -24.90
C SER A 252 7.91 7.32 -23.95
N VAL A 253 7.52 6.49 -22.97
CA VAL A 253 8.47 5.83 -22.06
C VAL A 253 9.39 4.88 -22.81
N ASN A 254 8.90 4.15 -23.81
CA ASN A 254 9.74 3.28 -24.64
C ASN A 254 10.79 4.07 -25.44
N GLN A 255 10.47 5.29 -25.88
CA GLN A 255 11.45 6.18 -26.50
C GLN A 255 12.53 6.61 -25.51
N ASP A 256 12.15 6.98 -24.28
CA ASP A 256 13.10 7.31 -23.21
C ASP A 256 14.01 6.13 -22.87
N VAL A 257 13.44 4.93 -22.73
CA VAL A 257 14.17 3.69 -22.45
C VAL A 257 15.24 3.44 -23.51
N ARG A 258 14.90 3.54 -24.81
CA ARG A 258 15.87 3.36 -25.90
C ARG A 258 16.99 4.40 -25.89
N ALA A 259 16.66 5.65 -25.56
CA ALA A 259 17.66 6.71 -25.43
C ALA A 259 18.64 6.41 -24.27
N LEU A 260 18.11 5.98 -23.12
CA LEU A 260 18.92 5.58 -21.97
C LEU A 260 19.79 4.35 -22.26
N GLU A 261 19.27 3.34 -22.98
CA GLU A 261 20.04 2.17 -23.41
C GLU A 261 21.20 2.54 -24.32
N SER A 262 21.02 3.53 -25.20
CA SER A 262 22.09 4.01 -26.08
C SER A 262 23.17 4.85 -25.39
N SER A 263 22.94 5.21 -24.12
CA SER A 263 23.84 6.05 -23.31
C SER A 263 24.80 5.26 -22.43
N ILE A 264 24.70 3.92 -22.42
CA ILE A 264 25.58 2.98 -21.69
C ILE A 264 26.62 2.43 -22.66
#